data_AF-A0A3R6AX44-F1
#
_entry.id   AF-A0A3R6AX44-F1
#
_cell.length_a   1.000
_cell.length_b   1.000
_cell.length_c   1.000
_cell.angle_alpha   90.00
_cell.angle_beta   90.00
_cell.angle_gamma   90.00
#
_symmetry.space_group_name_H-M   'P 1'
#
loop_
_entity.id
_entity.type
_entity.pdbx_description
1 polymer ?
#
loop_
_entity_poly.entity_id
_entity_poly.type
_entity_poly.pdbx_seq_one_letter_code
_entity_poly.pdbx_strand_id
1 'polypeptide(L)'
;MDNQKKQKHISRCRFSFPHYENGKIEHQCLFEGYEDDEIHTCTEEECEQCKKYDSRYIEYPLTIKGIENRPIEKCGFGHTVGCLVAVRPCGEEYGEKTYLGIYLGELPIQILSSYNPDTGILTNSTMQNPGIFVPELRKIVYGCGSWWREIKSVDELEAITNEDIENTWYVQLLQNM
;
A
#
# COMPACT_ATOMS: atom_id res chain seq x y z
N MET A 1 -17.31 -22.11 1.03
CA MET A 1 -17.02 -22.97 2.20
C MET A 1 -15.78 -23.78 1.87
N ASP A 2 -14.87 -23.85 2.83
CA ASP A 2 -13.68 -24.71 2.90
C ASP A 2 -12.54 -24.50 1.88
N ASN A 3 -11.67 -23.53 2.21
CA ASN A 3 -10.23 -23.82 2.34
C ASN A 3 -9.46 -22.71 3.11
N GLN A 4 -10.02 -22.17 4.20
CA GLN A 4 -9.18 -21.40 5.12
C GLN A 4 -8.38 -22.41 5.94
N LYS A 5 -7.16 -22.75 5.48
CA LYS A 5 -6.12 -23.16 6.44
C LYS A 5 -6.21 -22.16 7.59
N LYS A 6 -6.47 -22.64 8.82
CA LYS A 6 -6.48 -21.77 10.00
C LYS A 6 -5.20 -20.93 9.94
N GLN A 7 -5.35 -19.64 9.68
CA GLN A 7 -4.22 -18.73 9.68
C GLN A 7 -3.73 -18.66 11.13
N LYS A 8 -2.42 -18.80 11.31
CA LYS A 8 -1.76 -18.84 12.62
C LYS A 8 -2.00 -17.51 13.37
N HIS A 9 -2.05 -17.53 14.71
CA HIS A 9 -2.22 -16.29 15.49
C HIS A 9 -1.21 -15.22 15.10
N ILE A 10 0.04 -15.61 14.88
CA ILE A 10 1.13 -14.68 14.57
C ILE A 10 0.89 -13.81 13.34
N SER A 11 0.18 -14.31 12.32
CA SER A 11 -0.11 -13.54 11.10
C SER A 11 -1.39 -12.71 11.20
N ARG A 12 -2.21 -12.96 12.22
CA ARG A 12 -3.47 -12.26 12.50
C ARG A 12 -3.35 -11.26 13.64
N CYS A 13 -2.40 -11.44 14.55
CA CYS A 13 -2.19 -10.57 15.69
C CYS A 13 -1.82 -9.16 15.21
N ARG A 14 -2.53 -8.12 15.65
CA ARG A 14 -2.27 -6.71 15.28
C ARG A 14 -0.93 -6.18 15.76
N PHE A 15 -0.32 -6.85 16.74
CA PHE A 15 0.97 -6.48 17.30
C PHE A 15 2.13 -7.20 16.62
N SER A 16 1.88 -8.20 15.77
CA SER A 16 2.91 -9.03 15.14
C SER A 16 3.18 -8.59 13.71
N PHE A 17 4.33 -7.99 13.42
CA PHE A 17 4.68 -7.49 12.10
C PHE A 17 5.76 -8.35 11.44
N PRO A 18 5.63 -8.65 10.14
CA PRO A 18 6.69 -9.35 9.43
C PRO A 18 7.93 -8.46 9.39
N HIS A 19 9.06 -9.01 9.82
CA HIS A 19 10.37 -8.40 9.73
C HIS A 19 11.22 -9.23 8.77
N TYR A 20 11.77 -8.58 7.73
CA TYR A 20 12.59 -9.26 6.75
C TYR A 20 14.05 -9.03 7.10
N GLU A 21 14.77 -10.12 7.36
CA GLU A 21 16.20 -10.08 7.66
C GLU A 21 16.90 -11.26 6.98
N ASN A 22 17.97 -10.99 6.23
CA ASN A 22 18.83 -12.00 5.59
C ASN A 22 18.07 -13.05 4.76
N GLY A 23 17.07 -12.64 3.97
CA GLY A 23 16.31 -13.57 3.14
C GLY A 23 15.22 -14.36 3.88
N LYS A 24 14.97 -14.07 5.16
CA LYS A 24 13.96 -14.75 5.98
C LYS A 24 12.94 -13.75 6.51
N ILE A 25 11.69 -14.22 6.64
CA ILE A 25 10.62 -13.47 7.29
C ILE A 25 10.50 -13.98 8.72
N GLU A 26 10.88 -13.13 9.66
CA GLU A 26 10.59 -13.27 11.08
C GLU A 26 9.36 -12.44 11.46
N HIS A 27 8.85 -12.60 12.67
CA HIS A 27 7.73 -11.80 13.17
C HIS A 27 8.13 -11.09 14.46
N GLN A 28 8.06 -9.75 14.43
CA GLN A 28 8.36 -8.90 15.57
C GLN A 28 7.06 -8.47 16.25
N CYS A 29 7.01 -8.62 17.57
CA CYS A 29 5.90 -8.20 18.41
C CYS A 29 6.16 -6.77 18.91
N LEU A 30 5.22 -5.87 18.62
CA LEU A 30 5.25 -4.44 18.95
C LEU A 30 4.22 -4.07 20.02
N PHE A 31 3.87 -5.01 20.90
CA PHE A 31 2.85 -4.76 21.94
C PHE A 31 3.35 -3.76 22.99
N GLU A 32 4.61 -3.86 23.40
CA GLU A 32 5.23 -3.01 24.43
C GLU A 32 5.65 -1.65 23.88
N GLY A 33 5.99 -1.57 22.59
CA GLY A 33 6.28 -0.32 21.89
C GLY A 33 7.09 -0.52 20.60
N TYR A 34 7.77 0.54 20.18
CA TYR A 34 8.50 0.62 18.91
C TYR A 34 10.00 0.90 19.08
N GLU A 35 10.47 1.11 20.30
CA GLU A 35 11.90 1.26 20.57
C GLU A 35 12.60 -0.11 20.48
N ASP A 36 13.86 -0.15 20.05
CA ASP A 36 14.58 -1.41 19.76
C ASP A 36 14.59 -2.40 20.94
N ASP A 37 14.56 -1.90 22.19
CA ASP A 37 14.51 -2.71 23.42
C ASP A 37 13.09 -3.20 23.78
N GLU A 38 12.07 -2.64 23.15
CA GLU A 38 10.66 -3.02 23.31
C GLU A 38 10.19 -4.00 22.22
N ILE A 39 10.91 -4.07 21.09
CA ILE A 39 10.66 -4.98 19.98
C ILE A 39 11.30 -6.34 20.26
N HIS A 40 10.50 -7.40 20.25
CA HIS A 40 11.01 -8.77 20.34
C HIS A 40 10.52 -9.62 19.18
N THR A 41 11.41 -10.46 18.64
CA THR A 41 11.01 -11.54 17.74
C THR A 41 10.18 -12.55 18.52
N CYS A 42 8.93 -12.77 18.08
CA CYS A 42 8.03 -13.76 18.66
C CYS A 42 7.94 -15.00 17.77
N THR A 43 7.92 -16.16 18.40
CA THR A 43 7.68 -17.43 17.72
C THR A 43 6.18 -17.70 17.58
N GLU A 44 5.84 -18.61 16.67
CA GLU A 44 4.44 -19.02 16.48
C GLU A 44 3.82 -19.60 17.76
N GLU A 45 4.59 -20.41 18.49
CA GLU A 45 4.14 -21.07 19.72
C GLU A 45 3.86 -20.05 20.84
N GLU A 46 4.73 -19.04 20.99
CA GLU A 46 4.54 -17.95 21.95
C GLU A 46 3.30 -17.12 21.61
N CYS A 47 3.11 -16.78 20.34
CA CYS A 47 1.97 -15.97 19.91
C CYS A 47 0.64 -16.72 20.05
N GLU A 48 0.62 -18.03 19.79
CA GLU A 48 -0.59 -18.85 19.93
C GLU A 48 -1.10 -18.90 21.38
N GLN A 49 -0.18 -18.87 22.36
CA GLN A 49 -0.51 -18.87 23.79
C GLN A 49 -0.64 -17.47 24.40
N CYS A 50 -0.45 -16.42 23.61
CA CYS A 50 -0.38 -15.05 24.10
C CYS A 50 -1.75 -14.50 24.52
N LYS A 51 -1.88 -14.12 25.80
CA LYS A 51 -3.10 -13.49 26.35
C LYS A 51 -3.35 -12.07 25.84
N LYS A 52 -2.34 -11.45 25.22
CA LYS A 52 -2.43 -10.11 24.62
C LYS A 52 -2.80 -10.16 23.14
N TYR A 53 -3.04 -11.36 22.59
CA TYR A 53 -3.50 -11.49 21.20
C TYR A 53 -4.74 -10.63 20.97
N ASP A 54 -4.66 -9.81 19.92
CA ASP A 54 -5.78 -9.04 19.39
C ASP A 54 -5.71 -9.12 17.86
N SER A 55 -6.83 -9.42 17.22
CA SER A 55 -6.88 -9.64 15.78
C SER A 55 -6.79 -8.31 15.04
N ARG A 56 -5.97 -8.23 13.99
CA ARG A 56 -5.95 -7.08 13.07
C ARG A 56 -7.17 -7.03 12.15
N TYR A 57 -7.92 -8.13 12.10
CA TYR A 57 -9.09 -8.27 11.25
C TYR A 57 -10.36 -8.01 12.06
N ILE A 58 -11.38 -7.51 11.39
CA ILE A 58 -12.72 -7.36 11.96
C ILE A 58 -13.31 -8.76 12.16
N GLU A 59 -13.61 -9.12 13.41
CA GLU A 59 -14.18 -10.42 13.79
C GLU A 59 -15.64 -10.27 14.25
N TYR A 60 -16.45 -11.28 13.94
CA TYR A 60 -17.89 -11.29 14.23
C TYR A 60 -18.21 -12.20 15.42
N PRO A 61 -19.28 -11.91 16.19
CA PRO A 61 -20.23 -10.80 16.02
C PRO A 61 -19.67 -9.46 16.52
N LEU A 62 -20.15 -8.37 15.91
CA LEU A 62 -19.76 -7.00 16.28
C LEU A 62 -20.99 -6.10 16.41
N THR A 63 -20.94 -5.18 17.39
CA THR A 63 -22.00 -4.19 17.64
C THR A 63 -21.49 -2.82 17.23
N ILE A 64 -22.08 -2.26 16.17
CA ILE A 64 -21.69 -0.95 15.65
C ILE A 64 -22.48 0.14 16.40
N LYS A 65 -21.75 1.06 17.05
CA LYS A 65 -22.33 2.23 17.73
C LYS A 65 -22.47 3.45 16.82
N GLY A 66 -21.69 3.51 15.74
CA GLY A 66 -21.74 4.57 14.76
C GLY A 66 -21.04 4.20 13.45
N ILE A 67 -21.42 4.85 12.36
CA ILE A 67 -20.79 4.70 11.04
C ILE A 67 -20.30 6.06 10.59
N GLU A 68 -19.02 6.15 10.25
CA GLU A 68 -18.39 7.34 9.69
C GLU A 68 -17.94 7.06 8.26
N ASN A 69 -18.25 7.98 7.34
CA ASN A 69 -17.75 7.91 5.97
C ASN A 69 -16.83 9.11 5.77
N ARG A 70 -15.52 8.83 5.65
CA ARG A 70 -14.54 9.87 5.37
C ARG A 70 -14.75 10.42 3.95
N PRO A 71 -14.58 11.73 3.74
CA PRO A 71 -14.65 12.30 2.41
C PRO A 71 -13.55 11.72 1.53
N ILE A 72 -13.83 11.60 0.24
CA ILE A 72 -12.82 11.32 -0.77
C ILE A 72 -12.13 12.64 -1.11
N GLU A 73 -10.90 12.79 -0.66
CA GLU A 73 -10.10 13.97 -0.95
C GLU A 73 -9.66 13.97 -2.41
N LYS A 74 -9.64 15.15 -3.04
CA LYS A 74 -9.21 15.33 -4.42
C LYS A 74 -8.01 16.27 -4.42
N CYS A 75 -6.88 15.77 -3.93
CA CYS A 75 -5.64 16.52 -3.87
C CYS A 75 -4.57 15.87 -4.77
N GLY A 76 -3.63 16.68 -5.22
CA GLY A 76 -2.39 16.17 -5.79
C GLY A 76 -1.38 16.02 -4.67
N PHE A 77 -0.81 14.84 -4.50
CA PHE A 77 0.20 14.61 -3.47
C PHE A 77 1.59 14.91 -4.06
N GLY A 78 2.14 16.09 -3.75
CA GLY A 78 3.44 16.53 -4.27
C GLY A 78 3.46 16.99 -5.73
N HIS A 79 2.33 16.90 -6.43
CA HIS A 79 2.19 17.24 -7.85
C HIS A 79 0.93 18.07 -8.10
N THR A 80 0.95 18.90 -9.14
CA THR A 80 -0.21 19.72 -9.51
C THR A 80 -1.16 18.91 -10.38
N VAL A 81 -2.44 18.82 -10.00
CA VAL A 81 -3.48 18.19 -10.84
C VAL A 81 -3.50 18.86 -12.21
N GLY A 82 -3.45 18.05 -13.27
CA GLY A 82 -3.37 18.48 -14.66
C GLY A 82 -1.95 18.63 -15.21
N CYS A 83 -0.91 18.39 -14.40
CA CYS A 83 0.47 18.38 -14.92
C CYS A 83 0.67 17.23 -15.92
N LEU A 84 1.62 17.45 -16.83
CA LEU A 84 2.05 16.42 -17.76
C LEU A 84 2.98 15.44 -17.03
N VAL A 85 2.85 14.17 -17.36
CA VAL A 85 3.72 13.12 -16.83
C VAL A 85 4.22 12.22 -17.96
N ALA A 86 5.45 11.75 -17.84
CA ALA A 86 5.91 10.58 -18.55
C ALA A 86 5.50 9.35 -17.72
N VAL A 87 4.88 8.35 -18.34
CA VAL A 87 4.41 7.14 -17.63
C VAL A 87 4.72 5.88 -18.43
N ARG A 88 5.37 4.92 -17.79
CA ARG A 88 5.63 3.56 -18.28
C ARG A 88 4.84 2.57 -17.43
N PRO A 89 3.68 2.09 -17.90
CA PRO A 89 2.90 1.07 -17.21
C PRO A 89 3.67 -0.25 -17.05
N CYS A 90 3.46 -0.97 -15.94
CA CYS A 90 4.20 -2.19 -15.63
C CYS A 90 3.67 -3.45 -16.35
N GLY A 91 2.47 -3.41 -16.95
CA GLY A 91 1.88 -4.57 -17.63
C GLY A 91 2.66 -4.98 -18.89
N GLU A 92 2.81 -6.28 -19.10
CA GLU A 92 3.52 -6.83 -20.27
C GLU A 92 2.87 -6.37 -21.59
N GLU A 93 1.55 -6.15 -21.60
CA GLU A 93 0.80 -5.70 -22.78
C GLU A 93 1.21 -4.32 -23.28
N TYR A 94 1.94 -3.53 -22.48
CA TYR A 94 2.40 -2.19 -22.84
C TYR A 94 3.81 -2.16 -23.43
N GLY A 95 4.50 -3.31 -23.48
CA GLY A 95 5.77 -3.47 -24.20
C GLY A 95 6.86 -2.48 -23.78
N GLU A 96 6.95 -2.19 -22.47
CA GLU A 96 7.92 -1.24 -21.88
C GLU A 96 7.83 0.20 -22.39
N LYS A 97 6.77 0.53 -23.15
CA LYS A 97 6.60 1.84 -23.75
C LYS A 97 6.31 2.90 -22.67
N THR A 98 6.95 4.05 -22.83
CA THR A 98 6.61 5.28 -22.11
C THR A 98 5.61 6.10 -22.91
N TYR A 99 4.59 6.61 -22.22
CA TYR A 99 3.50 7.39 -22.79
C TYR A 99 3.44 8.77 -22.14
N LEU A 100 2.86 9.72 -22.85
CA LEU A 100 2.42 10.99 -22.28
C LEU A 100 1.14 10.75 -21.47
N GLY A 101 1.11 11.25 -20.24
CA GLY A 101 -0.05 11.21 -19.35
C GLY A 101 -0.40 12.59 -18.81
N ILE A 102 -1.63 12.69 -18.27
CA ILE A 102 -2.13 13.84 -17.52
C ILE A 102 -2.42 13.34 -16.10
N TYR A 103 -1.75 13.93 -15.11
CA TYR A 103 -2.00 13.60 -13.70
C TYR A 103 -3.37 14.12 -13.26
N LEU A 104 -4.20 13.24 -12.70
CA LEU A 104 -5.57 13.53 -12.27
C LEU A 104 -5.67 13.79 -10.76
N GLY A 105 -4.56 13.70 -10.02
CA GLY A 105 -4.56 13.69 -8.56
C GLY A 105 -4.61 12.29 -7.97
N GLU A 106 -4.79 12.21 -6.66
CA GLU A 106 -4.97 10.97 -5.92
C GLU A 106 -6.39 10.42 -6.10
N LEU A 107 -6.51 9.32 -6.84
CA LEU A 107 -7.79 8.68 -7.13
C LEU A 107 -8.00 7.45 -6.24
N PRO A 108 -9.24 7.20 -5.77
CA PRO A 108 -9.56 5.98 -5.03
C PRO A 108 -9.33 4.73 -5.87
N ILE A 109 -8.55 3.78 -5.34
CA ILE A 109 -8.34 2.46 -5.92
C ILE A 109 -9.00 1.34 -5.12
N GLN A 110 -9.32 1.59 -3.85
CA GLN A 110 -9.98 0.63 -2.98
C GLN A 110 -10.79 1.32 -1.89
N ILE A 111 -11.87 0.68 -1.44
CA ILE A 111 -12.63 1.06 -0.25
C ILE A 111 -12.04 0.34 0.96
N LEU A 112 -11.79 1.09 2.03
CA LEU A 112 -11.27 0.58 3.29
C LEU A 112 -12.34 0.73 4.37
N SER A 113 -12.61 -0.34 5.10
CA SER A 113 -13.44 -0.32 6.30
C SER A 113 -12.58 -0.71 7.50
N SER A 114 -12.59 0.11 8.54
CA SER A 114 -11.92 -0.17 9.82
C SER A 114 -12.90 -0.03 10.97
N TYR A 115 -12.69 -0.80 12.03
CA TYR A 115 -13.52 -0.77 13.24
C TYR A 115 -12.64 -0.46 14.44
N ASN A 116 -13.05 0.53 15.23
CA ASN A 116 -12.38 0.85 16.49
C ASN A 116 -13.18 0.20 17.65
N PRO A 117 -12.62 -0.79 18.36
CA PRO A 117 -13.33 -1.52 19.41
C PRO A 117 -13.63 -0.67 20.65
N ASP A 118 -12.80 0.33 20.96
CA ASP A 118 -12.98 1.19 22.13
C ASP A 118 -14.18 2.13 21.96
N THR A 119 -14.34 2.69 20.75
CA THR A 119 -15.43 3.62 20.40
C THR A 119 -16.67 2.92 19.85
N GLY A 120 -16.51 1.73 19.27
CA GLY A 120 -17.57 1.03 18.54
C GLY A 120 -17.91 1.64 17.18
N ILE A 121 -17.06 2.51 16.65
CA ILE A 121 -17.28 3.19 15.37
C ILE A 121 -16.69 2.38 14.22
N LEU A 122 -17.48 2.19 13.16
CA LEU A 122 -17.03 1.67 11.88
C LEU A 122 -16.74 2.84 10.94
N THR A 123 -15.52 2.96 10.45
CA THR A 123 -15.10 4.03 9.54
C THR A 123 -14.88 3.46 8.14
N ASN A 124 -15.55 4.05 7.14
CA ASN A 124 -15.28 3.82 5.73
C ASN A 124 -14.40 4.95 5.19
N SER A 125 -13.43 4.58 4.37
CA SER A 125 -12.50 5.48 3.71
C SER A 125 -12.03 4.88 2.39
N THR A 126 -11.12 5.54 1.70
CA THR A 126 -10.55 5.05 0.44
C THR A 126 -9.03 5.00 0.51
N MET A 127 -8.44 3.93 -0.05
CA MET A 127 -7.03 3.94 -0.43
C MET A 127 -6.91 4.70 -1.74
N GLN A 128 -6.04 5.70 -1.77
CA GLN A 128 -5.83 6.53 -2.94
C GLN A 128 -4.47 6.24 -3.58
N ASN A 129 -4.37 6.55 -4.86
CA ASN A 129 -3.14 6.40 -5.61
C ASN A 129 -3.09 7.41 -6.77
N PRO A 130 -1.89 7.79 -7.26
CA PRO A 130 -1.78 8.67 -8.41
C PRO A 130 -2.60 8.16 -9.59
N GLY A 131 -3.59 8.91 -10.03
CA GLY A 131 -4.36 8.61 -11.23
C GLY A 131 -3.78 9.33 -12.43
N ILE A 132 -3.39 8.60 -13.48
CA ILE A 132 -2.79 9.19 -14.69
C ILE A 132 -3.66 8.82 -15.89
N PHE A 133 -4.26 9.81 -16.54
CA PHE A 133 -4.94 9.56 -17.81
C PHE A 133 -3.92 9.51 -18.94
N VAL A 134 -3.91 8.40 -19.69
CA VAL A 134 -3.04 8.20 -20.85
C VAL A 134 -3.88 8.25 -22.13
N PRO A 135 -3.86 9.36 -22.89
CA PRO A 135 -4.73 9.53 -24.06
C PRO A 135 -4.56 8.47 -25.14
N GLU A 136 -3.32 8.03 -25.40
CA GLU A 136 -3.03 7.00 -26.39
C GLU A 136 -3.71 5.66 -26.04
N LEU A 137 -3.66 5.29 -24.75
CA LEU A 137 -4.27 4.06 -24.24
C LEU A 137 -5.78 4.20 -23.99
N ARG A 138 -6.29 5.43 -23.90
CA ARG A 138 -7.66 5.77 -23.47
C ARG A 138 -8.02 5.14 -22.11
N LYS A 139 -7.05 5.14 -21.19
CA LYS A 139 -7.16 4.50 -19.88
C LYS A 139 -6.58 5.39 -18.79
N ILE A 140 -7.06 5.16 -17.55
CA ILE A 140 -6.39 5.62 -16.35
C ILE A 140 -5.40 4.53 -15.94
N VAL A 141 -4.14 4.91 -15.80
CA VAL A 141 -3.06 4.12 -15.23
C VAL A 141 -2.81 4.62 -13.82
N TYR A 142 -2.75 3.73 -12.84
CA TYR A 142 -2.45 4.10 -11.46
C TYR A 142 -0.94 4.09 -11.21
N GLY A 143 -0.46 5.02 -10.38
CA GLY A 143 0.94 5.16 -9.99
C GLY A 143 1.55 3.85 -9.48
N CYS A 144 0.84 3.09 -8.64
CA CYS A 144 1.31 1.79 -8.14
C CYS A 144 1.43 0.71 -9.22
N GLY A 145 0.85 0.93 -10.41
CA GLY A 145 0.95 0.07 -11.58
C GLY A 145 1.84 0.63 -12.69
N SER A 146 2.67 1.63 -12.39
CA SER A 146 3.53 2.28 -13.38
C SER A 146 4.77 2.92 -12.79
N TRP A 147 5.77 3.14 -13.63
CA TRP A 147 6.85 4.09 -13.38
C TRP A 147 6.46 5.41 -14.02
N TRP A 148 6.62 6.53 -13.30
CA TRP A 148 6.22 7.82 -13.83
C TRP A 148 7.00 8.97 -13.22
N ARG A 149 7.04 10.09 -13.93
CA ARG A 149 7.65 11.35 -13.48
C ARG A 149 6.92 12.53 -14.10
N GLU A 150 6.84 13.64 -13.36
CA GLU A 150 6.34 14.91 -13.89
C GLU A 150 7.29 15.44 -14.96
N ILE A 151 6.72 16.00 -16.04
CA ILE A 151 7.45 16.68 -17.11
C ILE A 151 6.83 18.07 -17.33
N LYS A 152 7.64 19.05 -17.72
CA LYS A 152 7.17 20.43 -17.92
C LYS A 152 6.54 20.65 -19.29
N SER A 153 6.93 19.85 -20.27
CA SER A 153 6.45 19.95 -21.65
C SER A 153 6.55 18.61 -22.37
N VAL A 154 5.88 18.49 -23.52
CA VAL A 154 5.95 17.30 -24.36
C VAL A 154 7.36 17.06 -24.92
N ASP A 155 8.17 18.11 -25.04
CA ASP A 155 9.56 18.00 -25.51
C ASP A 155 10.48 17.29 -24.50
N GLU A 156 10.08 17.23 -23.22
CA GLU A 156 10.77 16.48 -22.16
C GLU A 156 10.32 15.01 -22.07
N LEU A 157 9.48 14.54 -23.01
CA LEU A 157 9.00 13.16 -23.04
C LEU A 157 10.11 12.21 -23.52
N GLU A 158 10.90 11.74 -22.57
CA GLU A 158 11.90 10.70 -22.77
C GLU A 158 11.41 9.34 -22.25
N ALA A 159 11.95 8.25 -22.80
CA ALA A 159 11.67 6.92 -22.30
C ALA A 159 12.12 6.78 -20.85
N ILE A 160 11.27 6.15 -20.01
CA ILE A 160 11.67 5.67 -18.70
C ILE A 160 12.35 4.31 -18.89
N THR A 161 13.66 4.27 -18.68
CA THR A 161 14.49 3.08 -18.93
C THR A 161 14.54 2.15 -17.72
N ASN A 162 15.09 0.94 -17.90
CA ASN A 162 15.35 0.06 -16.74
C ASN A 162 16.44 0.65 -15.83
N GLU A 163 17.40 1.37 -16.39
CA GLU A 163 18.43 2.09 -15.62
C GLU A 163 17.79 3.18 -14.73
N ASP A 164 16.81 3.93 -15.23
CA ASP A 164 16.05 4.90 -14.40
C ASP A 164 15.38 4.23 -13.20
N ILE A 165 14.80 3.03 -13.43
CA ILE A 165 14.09 2.25 -12.43
C ILE A 165 15.07 1.70 -11.39
N GLU A 166 16.16 1.08 -11.84
CA GLU A 166 17.21 0.52 -10.99
C GLU A 166 17.90 1.58 -10.13
N ASN A 167 17.98 2.82 -10.61
CA ASN A 167 18.52 3.96 -9.87
C ASN A 167 17.53 4.63 -8.91
N THR A 168 16.29 4.15 -8.82
CA THR A 168 15.31 4.66 -7.86
C THR A 168 15.65 4.18 -6.44
N TRP A 169 15.76 5.10 -5.48
CA TRP A 169 16.31 4.82 -4.14
C TRP A 169 15.63 3.63 -3.42
N TYR A 170 14.30 3.48 -3.54
CA TYR A 170 13.59 2.37 -2.88
C TYR A 170 13.78 1.04 -3.63
N VAL A 171 14.05 1.08 -4.93
CA VAL A 171 14.42 -0.12 -5.70
C VAL A 171 15.79 -0.60 -5.25
N GLN A 172 16.76 0.31 -5.12
CA GLN A 172 18.08 0.00 -4.57
C GLN A 172 18.00 -0.51 -3.13
N LEU A 173 17.14 0.09 -2.31
CA LEU A 173 16.93 -0.37 -0.93
C LEU A 173 16.41 -1.80 -0.90
N LEU A 174 15.37 -2.11 -1.68
CA LEU A 174 14.77 -3.45 -1.74
C LEU A 174 15.71 -4.51 -2.33
N GLN A 175 16.63 -4.14 -3.23
CA GLN A 175 17.63 -5.06 -3.79
C GLN A 175 18.79 -5.35 -2.81
N ASN A 176 19.01 -4.46 -1.84
CA ASN A 176 20.07 -4.58 -0.84
C ASN A 176 19.56 -5.05 0.54
N MET A 177 18.27 -5.38 0.65
CA MET A 177 17.62 -6.01 1.82
C MET A 177 17.59 -7.54 1.69
#